data_AF-A0A9K3NPA3-F1
#
_entry.id   AF-A0A9K3NPA3-F1
#
_cell.length_a   1.000
_cell.length_b   1.000
_cell.length_c   1.000
_cell.angle_alpha   90.00
_cell.angle_beta   90.00
_cell.angle_gamma   90.00
#
_symmetry.space_group_name_H-M   'P 1'
#
loop_
_entity.id
_entity.type
_entity.pdbx_description
1 polymer ?
#
loop_
_entity_poly.entity_id
_entity_poly.type
_entity_poly.pdbx_seq_one_letter_code
_entity_poly.pdbx_strand_id
1 'polypeptide(L)'
;MNQKWHMYHLVIITFTSFMDHFPYRFLNKACILSKSEGMTFEDPWTICTVDQVEELKALVKVIPLWSSCIMLSVLMSQITFPVVQASTMDRHITSTLEIPAASFGFFTIVTILVWVVLYDRAIIPLLSKIQGKPAYINVKLRIGAGLVISIIATVIVGLVEHIRRNKAIEEGLLNNPQGVVKMSAMWLIPHHVLYGLADGLNIIGQIEFYYHEFPKSMTSIASALYMLGSGFGHLFASVILSIVDGLTKGDGKESWVATNINQGHYDKYYWLLGIMSCINILYFVICSRAYGPRADKMVVEADHKTSDSSDERGSRN
;
A
#
# COMPACT_ATOMS: atom_id res chain seq x y z
N MET A 1 -8.04 -11.31 -31.77
CA MET A 1 -7.30 -11.51 -30.50
C MET A 1 -5.97 -10.74 -30.41
N ASN A 2 -5.42 -10.20 -31.52
CA ASN A 2 -4.15 -9.44 -31.52
C ASN A 2 -4.22 -7.95 -31.16
N GLN A 3 -5.41 -7.33 -31.22
CA GLN A 3 -5.52 -5.87 -31.06
C GLN A 3 -5.42 -5.41 -29.59
N LYS A 4 -5.85 -6.26 -28.63
CA LYS A 4 -5.69 -6.00 -27.19
C LYS A 4 -4.21 -5.97 -26.80
N TRP A 5 -3.41 -6.94 -27.27
CA TRP A 5 -1.96 -7.01 -27.00
C TRP A 5 -1.19 -5.81 -27.57
N HIS A 6 -1.57 -5.33 -28.76
CA HIS A 6 -0.98 -4.11 -29.32
C HIS A 6 -1.31 -2.87 -28.49
N MET A 7 -2.53 -2.73 -27.98
CA MET A 7 -2.91 -1.59 -27.13
C MET A 7 -2.18 -1.63 -25.78
N TYR A 8 -2.06 -2.81 -25.15
CA TYR A 8 -1.27 -2.97 -23.93
C TYR A 8 0.21 -2.65 -24.15
N HIS A 9 0.80 -3.13 -25.26
CA HIS A 9 2.17 -2.79 -25.61
C HIS A 9 2.36 -1.32 -25.91
N LEU A 10 1.42 -0.67 -26.61
CA LEU A 10 1.50 0.77 -26.90
C LEU A 10 1.38 1.61 -25.63
N VAL A 11 0.46 1.27 -24.71
CA VAL A 11 0.32 1.98 -23.42
C VAL A 11 1.57 1.80 -22.58
N ILE A 12 2.12 0.58 -22.51
CA ILE A 12 3.38 0.32 -21.82
C ILE A 12 4.49 1.13 -22.46
N ILE A 13 4.75 1.00 -23.77
CA ILE A 13 5.81 1.74 -24.49
C ILE A 13 5.65 3.26 -24.35
N THR A 14 4.44 3.79 -24.44
CA THR A 14 4.18 5.22 -24.27
C THR A 14 4.45 5.66 -22.83
N PHE A 15 4.14 4.83 -21.84
CA PHE A 15 4.39 5.12 -20.43
C PHE A 15 5.86 4.92 -20.02
N THR A 16 6.56 3.90 -20.55
CA THR A 16 8.02 3.75 -20.41
C THR A 16 8.74 4.90 -21.08
N SER A 17 8.35 5.24 -22.31
CA SER A 17 8.91 6.37 -23.04
C SER A 17 8.59 7.69 -22.33
N PHE A 18 7.42 7.85 -21.72
CA PHE A 18 7.08 9.00 -20.88
C PHE A 18 7.87 9.04 -19.56
N MET A 19 8.18 7.90 -18.93
CA MET A 19 9.03 7.83 -17.74
C MET A 19 10.53 8.04 -18.05
N ASP A 20 11.00 7.54 -19.20
CA ASP A 20 12.35 7.75 -19.72
C ASP A 20 12.51 9.17 -20.33
N HIS A 21 11.42 9.77 -20.82
CA HIS A 21 11.30 11.18 -21.26
C HIS A 21 10.61 12.08 -20.22
N PHE A 22 10.65 11.76 -18.92
CA PHE A 22 10.61 12.85 -17.96
C PHE A 22 11.89 13.66 -18.24
N PRO A 23 11.81 14.99 -18.48
CA PRO A 23 12.93 15.72 -19.05
C PRO A 23 14.06 15.94 -18.01
N TYR A 24 14.75 14.90 -17.55
CA TYR A 24 15.91 14.99 -16.66
C TYR A 24 17.01 15.92 -17.20
N ARG A 25 16.96 16.22 -18.50
CA ARG A 25 17.77 17.22 -19.19
C ARG A 25 17.54 18.66 -18.68
N PHE A 26 16.36 19.03 -18.20
CA PHE A 26 16.13 20.36 -17.59
C PHE A 26 16.74 20.45 -16.20
N LEU A 27 16.65 19.39 -15.39
CA LEU A 27 17.26 19.34 -14.06
C LEU A 27 18.79 19.41 -14.16
N ASN A 28 19.38 18.78 -15.17
CA ASN A 28 20.80 18.93 -15.47
C ASN A 28 21.19 20.37 -15.85
N LYS A 29 20.28 21.15 -16.45
CA LYS A 29 20.54 22.57 -16.77
C LYS A 29 20.59 23.46 -15.53
N ALA A 30 19.95 23.06 -14.43
CA ALA A 30 20.04 23.79 -13.16
C ALA A 30 21.48 23.82 -12.62
N CYS A 31 22.28 22.77 -12.86
CA CYS A 31 23.71 22.75 -12.51
C CYS A 31 24.59 23.60 -13.45
N ILE A 32 24.14 23.86 -14.69
CA ILE A 32 24.97 24.48 -15.74
C ILE A 32 24.87 26.01 -15.74
N LEU A 33 23.71 26.57 -15.35
CA LEU A 33 23.50 28.04 -15.25
C LEU A 33 24.41 28.73 -14.22
N SER A 34 25.07 27.96 -13.34
CA SER A 34 25.93 28.47 -12.27
C SER A 34 27.39 28.75 -12.70
N LYS A 35 27.81 28.39 -13.92
CA LYS A 35 29.18 28.64 -14.41
C LYS A 35 29.33 29.95 -15.21
N SER A 36 28.36 30.85 -15.10
CA SER A 36 28.39 32.18 -15.71
C SER A 36 29.01 33.18 -14.72
N GLU A 37 30.25 33.55 -15.02
CA GLU A 37 31.04 34.71 -14.57
C GLU A 37 30.44 35.63 -13.48
N GLY A 38 31.02 35.60 -12.28
CA GLY A 38 31.16 36.81 -11.45
C GLY A 38 30.26 36.99 -10.21
N MET A 39 29.50 35.99 -9.75
CA MET A 39 28.70 36.12 -8.51
C MET A 39 29.37 35.45 -7.30
N THR A 40 29.50 36.21 -6.21
CA THR A 40 29.96 35.76 -4.89
C THR A 40 29.08 34.64 -4.34
N PHE A 41 29.72 33.54 -3.96
CA PHE A 41 29.11 32.30 -3.45
C PHE A 41 28.75 32.44 -1.96
N GLU A 42 27.57 32.97 -1.61
CA GLU A 42 27.17 33.03 -0.19
C GLU A 42 25.76 32.52 0.12
N ASP A 43 24.92 32.16 -0.86
CA ASP A 43 23.54 31.76 -0.56
C ASP A 43 23.23 30.29 -0.96
N PRO A 44 23.12 29.35 0.01
CA PRO A 44 22.85 27.92 -0.22
C PRO A 44 21.53 27.65 -0.95
N TRP A 45 20.62 28.62 -0.98
CA TRP A 45 19.32 28.53 -1.65
C TRP A 45 19.37 28.86 -3.14
N THR A 46 20.48 29.43 -3.64
CA THR A 46 20.61 29.86 -5.04
C THR A 46 21.40 28.85 -5.90
N ILE A 47 22.15 27.94 -5.27
CA ILE A 47 23.02 26.97 -5.96
C ILE A 47 22.57 25.54 -5.64
N CYS A 48 22.02 24.85 -6.65
CA CYS A 48 21.73 23.41 -6.55
C CYS A 48 23.01 22.60 -6.84
N THR A 49 23.44 21.81 -5.86
CA THR A 49 24.53 20.84 -6.04
C THR A 49 24.09 19.67 -6.93
N VAL A 50 25.06 18.99 -7.55
CA VAL A 50 24.79 17.78 -8.34
C VAL A 50 24.07 16.72 -7.50
N ASP A 51 24.48 16.59 -6.24
CA ASP A 51 23.87 15.68 -5.27
C ASP A 51 22.39 16.00 -5.04
N GLN A 52 22.02 17.27 -4.79
CA GLN A 52 20.62 17.68 -4.65
C GLN A 52 19.78 17.39 -5.90
N VAL A 53 20.38 17.54 -7.09
CA VAL A 53 19.70 17.23 -8.34
C VAL A 53 19.51 15.72 -8.52
N GLU A 54 20.48 14.90 -8.13
CA GLU A 54 20.35 13.44 -8.14
C GLU A 54 19.33 12.93 -7.10
N GLU A 55 19.32 13.51 -5.91
CA GLU A 55 18.32 13.28 -4.86
C GLU A 55 16.90 13.54 -5.37
N LEU A 56 16.67 14.69 -6.02
CA LEU A 56 15.37 15.02 -6.60
C LEU A 56 14.98 14.06 -7.74
N LYS A 57 15.92 13.67 -8.60
CA LYS A 57 15.65 12.71 -9.68
C LYS A 57 15.25 11.34 -9.13
N ALA A 58 15.94 10.87 -8.09
CA ALA A 58 15.62 9.61 -7.42
C ALA A 58 14.19 9.66 -6.84
N LEU A 59 13.83 10.76 -6.17
CA LEU A 59 12.49 11.00 -5.65
C LEU A 59 11.43 10.98 -6.76
N VAL A 60 11.61 11.77 -7.82
CA VAL A 60 10.66 11.84 -8.95
C VAL A 60 10.47 10.47 -9.61
N LYS A 61 11.55 9.68 -9.74
CA LYS A 61 11.50 8.33 -10.30
C LYS A 61 10.66 7.37 -9.44
N VAL A 62 10.68 7.52 -8.12
CA VAL A 62 9.93 6.67 -7.16
C VAL A 62 8.44 7.03 -7.09
N ILE A 63 8.05 8.28 -7.37
CA ILE A 63 6.66 8.77 -7.27
C ILE A 63 5.61 7.83 -7.88
N PRO A 64 5.75 7.28 -9.10
CA PRO A 64 4.72 6.44 -9.71
C PRO A 64 4.47 5.12 -8.95
N LEU A 65 5.52 4.54 -8.34
CA LEU A 65 5.36 3.35 -7.49
C LEU A 65 4.82 3.72 -6.12
N TRP A 66 5.31 4.81 -5.53
CA TRP A 66 4.80 5.33 -4.26
C TRP A 66 3.31 5.69 -4.33
N SER A 67 2.86 6.36 -5.39
CA SER A 67 1.46 6.78 -5.55
C SER A 67 0.51 5.59 -5.63
N SER A 68 0.94 4.46 -6.20
CA SER A 68 0.12 3.25 -6.25
C SER A 68 -0.15 2.70 -4.84
N CYS A 69 0.81 2.85 -3.91
CA CYS A 69 0.68 2.36 -2.54
C CYS A 69 -0.32 3.16 -1.71
N ILE A 70 -0.66 4.40 -2.13
CA ILE A 70 -1.67 5.25 -1.48
C ILE A 70 -3.03 4.54 -1.40
N MET A 71 -3.35 3.67 -2.36
CA MET A 71 -4.62 2.93 -2.34
C MET A 71 -4.76 2.03 -1.11
N LEU A 72 -3.67 1.43 -0.63
CA LEU A 72 -3.71 0.66 0.61
C LEU A 72 -4.06 1.57 1.80
N SER A 73 -3.49 2.77 1.86
CA SER A 73 -3.82 3.78 2.88
C SER A 73 -5.29 4.25 2.79
N VAL A 74 -5.87 4.31 1.58
CA VAL A 74 -7.31 4.59 1.41
C VAL A 74 -8.15 3.50 2.10
N LEU A 75 -7.79 2.23 1.93
CA LEU A 75 -8.44 1.12 2.62
C LEU A 75 -8.23 1.21 4.14
N MET A 76 -7.04 1.64 4.61
CA MET A 76 -6.72 1.76 6.04
C MET A 76 -7.55 2.85 6.71
N SER A 77 -7.94 3.87 5.97
CA SER A 77 -8.79 4.94 6.49
C SER A 77 -10.19 4.44 6.88
N GLN A 78 -10.60 3.23 6.48
CA GLN A 78 -11.94 2.68 6.67
C GLN A 78 -12.07 1.71 7.85
N ILE A 79 -11.09 1.70 8.77
CA ILE A 79 -11.05 0.81 9.95
C ILE A 79 -12.30 0.88 10.84
N THR A 80 -13.04 1.99 10.79
CA THR A 80 -14.26 2.18 11.60
C THR A 80 -15.42 1.32 11.10
N PHE A 81 -15.51 1.01 9.81
CA PHE A 81 -16.66 0.28 9.27
C PHE A 81 -16.75 -1.17 9.78
N PRO A 82 -15.68 -1.97 9.81
CA PRO A 82 -15.70 -3.29 10.46
C PRO A 82 -16.10 -3.25 11.93
N VAL A 83 -15.81 -2.17 12.65
CA VAL A 83 -16.25 -1.99 14.04
C VAL A 83 -17.76 -1.80 14.12
N VAL A 84 -18.33 -0.98 13.23
CA VAL A 84 -19.81 -0.79 13.14
C VAL A 84 -20.51 -2.08 12.70
N GLN A 85 -19.90 -2.85 11.79
CA GLN A 85 -20.37 -4.18 11.42
C GLN A 85 -20.41 -5.09 12.65
N ALA A 86 -19.29 -5.22 13.36
CA ALA A 86 -19.16 -6.05 14.55
C ALA A 86 -20.15 -5.64 15.66
N SER A 87 -20.47 -4.35 15.82
CA SER A 87 -21.45 -3.91 16.82
C SER A 87 -22.87 -4.41 16.57
N THR A 88 -23.22 -4.76 15.33
CA THR A 88 -24.53 -5.31 14.94
C THR A 88 -24.51 -6.83 14.75
N MET A 89 -23.44 -7.49 15.15
CA MET A 89 -23.23 -8.94 15.05
C MET A 89 -23.08 -9.54 16.45
N ASP A 90 -23.29 -10.84 16.57
CA ASP A 90 -23.09 -11.56 17.82
C ASP A 90 -21.59 -11.69 18.13
N ARG A 91 -21.14 -11.03 19.19
CA ARG A 91 -19.72 -10.94 19.59
C ARG A 91 -19.33 -11.95 20.67
N HIS A 92 -20.21 -12.87 21.03
CA HIS A 92 -19.92 -13.93 21.99
C HIS A 92 -18.98 -14.98 21.39
N ILE A 93 -17.86 -15.28 22.07
CA ILE A 93 -17.03 -16.47 21.77
C ILE A 93 -17.56 -17.68 22.53
N THR A 94 -17.90 -17.45 23.80
CA THR A 94 -18.51 -18.44 24.70
C THR A 94 -19.81 -17.86 25.24
N SER A 95 -20.60 -18.67 25.93
CA SER A 95 -21.85 -18.22 26.55
C SER A 95 -21.70 -17.06 27.54
N THR A 96 -20.48 -16.76 28.01
CA THR A 96 -20.20 -15.73 29.01
C THR A 96 -19.20 -14.66 28.55
N LEU A 97 -18.47 -14.89 27.45
CA LEU A 97 -17.42 -14.00 26.98
C LEU A 97 -17.85 -13.27 25.71
N GLU A 98 -18.15 -11.99 25.85
CA GLU A 98 -18.43 -11.07 24.75
C GLU A 98 -17.18 -10.21 24.46
N ILE A 99 -16.72 -10.18 23.21
CA ILE A 99 -15.62 -9.30 22.81
C ILE A 99 -16.18 -7.91 22.43
N PRO A 100 -15.57 -6.80 22.87
CA PRO A 100 -15.91 -5.47 22.38
C PRO A 100 -15.69 -5.35 20.85
N ALA A 101 -16.62 -4.72 20.13
CA ALA A 101 -16.53 -4.57 18.67
C ALA A 101 -15.20 -3.94 18.21
N ALA A 102 -14.71 -2.93 18.93
CA ALA A 102 -13.45 -2.25 18.63
C ALA A 102 -12.21 -3.14 18.82
N SER A 103 -12.29 -4.22 19.59
CA SER A 103 -11.16 -5.11 19.87
C SER A 103 -10.80 -6.01 18.68
N PHE A 104 -11.63 -6.11 17.63
CA PHE A 104 -11.31 -6.91 16.44
C PHE A 104 -10.05 -6.42 15.70
N GLY A 105 -9.70 -5.14 15.83
CA GLY A 105 -8.43 -4.59 15.33
C GLY A 105 -7.18 -5.27 15.91
N PHE A 106 -7.30 -5.94 17.06
CA PHE A 106 -6.24 -6.76 17.65
C PHE A 106 -5.71 -7.82 16.69
N PHE A 107 -6.59 -8.48 15.92
CA PHE A 107 -6.18 -9.53 14.98
C PHE A 107 -5.28 -9.00 13.87
N THR A 108 -5.51 -7.76 13.42
CA THR A 108 -4.64 -7.08 12.45
C THR A 108 -3.23 -6.89 13.04
N ILE A 109 -3.13 -6.35 14.26
CA ILE A 109 -1.84 -6.10 14.92
C ILE A 109 -1.07 -7.40 15.16
N VAL A 110 -1.74 -8.43 15.69
CA VAL A 110 -1.12 -9.76 15.90
C VAL A 110 -0.62 -10.34 14.58
N THR A 111 -1.38 -10.21 13.50
CA THR A 111 -0.96 -10.73 12.21
C THR A 111 0.29 -10.02 11.68
N ILE A 112 0.39 -8.70 11.83
CA ILE A 112 1.60 -7.94 11.47
C ILE A 112 2.80 -8.45 12.27
N LEU A 113 2.67 -8.61 13.58
CA LEU A 113 3.75 -9.10 14.45
C LEU A 113 4.19 -10.51 14.07
N VAL A 114 3.23 -11.42 13.88
CA VAL A 114 3.50 -12.80 13.46
C VAL A 114 4.17 -12.81 12.09
N TRP A 115 3.71 -11.98 11.14
CA TRP A 115 4.33 -11.86 9.82
C TRP A 115 5.78 -11.41 9.89
N VAL A 116 6.10 -10.38 10.69
CA VAL A 116 7.48 -9.90 10.87
C VAL A 116 8.38 -11.01 11.41
N VAL A 117 7.94 -11.70 12.48
CA VAL A 117 8.71 -12.79 13.07
C VAL A 117 8.90 -13.94 12.09
N LEU A 118 7.85 -14.33 11.36
CA LEU A 118 7.93 -15.39 10.34
C LEU A 118 8.85 -15.00 9.18
N TYR A 119 8.80 -13.75 8.73
CA TYR A 119 9.65 -13.26 7.66
C TYR A 119 11.14 -13.37 8.02
N ASP A 120 11.51 -12.82 9.18
CA ASP A 120 12.91 -12.76 9.61
C ASP A 120 13.46 -14.10 10.08
N ARG A 121 12.65 -14.89 10.81
CA ARG A 121 13.13 -16.12 11.48
C ARG A 121 12.92 -17.39 10.68
N ALA A 122 11.97 -17.41 9.75
CA ALA A 122 11.66 -18.62 8.98
C ALA A 122 11.89 -18.43 7.48
N ILE A 123 11.32 -17.38 6.87
CA ILE A 123 11.32 -17.20 5.42
C ILE A 123 12.73 -16.90 4.88
N ILE A 124 13.42 -15.88 5.41
CA ILE A 124 14.78 -15.51 4.99
C ILE A 124 15.77 -16.69 5.12
N PRO A 125 15.90 -17.38 6.27
CA PRO A 125 16.86 -18.47 6.39
C PRO A 125 16.48 -19.67 5.51
N LEU A 126 15.19 -19.97 5.33
CA LEU A 126 14.75 -21.04 4.44
C LEU A 126 15.09 -20.73 2.98
N LEU A 127 14.80 -19.51 2.51
CA LEU A 127 15.15 -19.07 1.16
C LEU A 127 16.65 -19.11 0.94
N SER A 128 17.42 -18.64 1.94
CA SER A 128 18.89 -18.63 1.85
C SER A 128 19.46 -20.05 1.82
N LYS A 129 18.86 -20.99 2.56
CA LYS A 129 19.22 -22.42 2.52
C LYS A 129 18.89 -23.07 1.18
N ILE A 130 17.74 -22.73 0.57
CA ILE A 130 17.32 -23.28 -0.72
C ILE A 130 18.20 -22.72 -1.85
N GLN A 131 18.54 -21.43 -1.81
CA GLN A 131 19.34 -20.77 -2.85
C GLN A 131 20.85 -20.93 -2.66
N GLY A 132 21.30 -21.38 -1.49
CA GLY A 132 22.73 -21.52 -1.16
C GLY A 132 23.48 -20.20 -0.99
N LYS A 133 22.76 -19.07 -0.93
CA LYS A 133 23.29 -17.70 -0.80
C LYS A 133 22.26 -16.83 -0.04
N PRO A 134 22.66 -15.68 0.54
CA PRO A 134 21.72 -14.75 1.16
C PRO A 134 20.60 -14.39 0.18
N ALA A 135 19.37 -14.75 0.51
CA ALA A 135 18.22 -14.62 -0.37
C ALA A 135 17.12 -13.78 0.30
N TYR A 136 16.65 -12.76 -0.42
CA TYR A 136 15.57 -11.89 0.02
C TYR A 136 14.42 -11.95 -1.00
N ILE A 137 13.19 -11.79 -0.52
CA ILE A 137 12.04 -11.68 -1.42
C ILE A 137 12.07 -10.30 -2.07
N ASN A 138 11.97 -10.27 -3.41
CA ASN A 138 11.97 -9.02 -4.18
C ASN A 138 10.96 -8.01 -3.61
N VAL A 139 11.44 -6.80 -3.35
CA VAL A 139 10.69 -5.75 -2.65
C VAL A 139 9.42 -5.35 -3.42
N LYS A 140 9.51 -5.23 -4.76
CA LYS A 140 8.34 -4.92 -5.61
C LYS A 140 7.30 -6.04 -5.57
N LEU A 141 7.74 -7.30 -5.48
CA LEU A 141 6.85 -8.44 -5.35
C LEU A 141 6.10 -8.39 -4.01
N ARG A 142 6.77 -8.04 -2.91
CA ARG A 142 6.14 -7.88 -1.58
C ARG A 142 5.10 -6.77 -1.57
N ILE A 143 5.44 -5.59 -2.10
CA ILE A 143 4.51 -4.46 -2.23
C ILE A 143 3.27 -4.88 -3.03
N GLY A 144 3.48 -5.49 -4.20
CA GLY A 144 2.40 -5.96 -5.07
C GLY A 144 1.55 -7.05 -4.44
N ALA A 145 2.16 -8.01 -3.74
CA ALA A 145 1.44 -9.05 -3.01
C ALA A 145 0.55 -8.44 -1.91
N GLY A 146 1.06 -7.44 -1.19
CA GLY A 146 0.26 -6.70 -0.20
C GLY A 146 -0.98 -6.05 -0.82
N LEU A 147 -0.83 -5.37 -1.97
CA LEU A 147 -1.95 -4.76 -2.69
C LEU A 147 -2.97 -5.81 -3.22
N VAL A 148 -2.52 -7.00 -3.61
CA VAL A 148 -3.45 -8.07 -4.03
C VAL A 148 -4.19 -8.66 -2.83
N ILE A 149 -3.48 -8.92 -1.73
CA ILE A 149 -4.08 -9.47 -0.52
C ILE A 149 -5.10 -8.47 0.08
N SER A 150 -4.83 -7.17 0.00
CA SER A 150 -5.79 -6.15 0.47
C SER A 150 -7.09 -6.17 -0.33
N ILE A 151 -7.04 -6.41 -1.65
CA ILE A 151 -8.25 -6.60 -2.48
C ILE A 151 -9.05 -7.79 -1.97
N ILE A 152 -8.39 -8.92 -1.72
CA ILE A 152 -9.05 -10.13 -1.22
C ILE A 152 -9.69 -9.85 0.15
N ALA A 153 -8.99 -9.14 1.05
CA ALA A 153 -9.53 -8.72 2.33
C ALA A 153 -10.76 -7.82 2.16
N THR A 154 -10.73 -6.84 1.24
CA THR A 154 -11.86 -5.95 0.94
C THR A 154 -13.06 -6.71 0.38
N VAL A 155 -12.82 -7.70 -0.50
CA VAL A 155 -13.89 -8.55 -1.03
C VAL A 155 -14.52 -9.38 0.09
N ILE A 156 -13.72 -9.96 0.98
CA ILE A 156 -14.23 -10.76 2.11
C ILE A 156 -15.12 -9.92 3.02
N VAL A 157 -14.69 -8.71 3.42
CA VAL A 157 -15.53 -7.86 4.29
C VAL A 157 -16.80 -7.39 3.57
N GLY A 158 -16.74 -7.13 2.27
CA GLY A 158 -17.91 -6.82 1.44
C GLY A 158 -18.90 -7.98 1.36
N LEU A 159 -18.42 -9.22 1.23
CA LEU A 159 -19.25 -10.43 1.23
C LEU A 159 -19.88 -10.67 2.61
N VAL A 160 -19.11 -10.52 3.69
CA VAL A 160 -19.61 -10.62 5.06
C VAL A 160 -20.69 -9.58 5.30
N GLU A 161 -20.51 -8.35 4.82
CA GLU A 161 -21.53 -7.30 4.92
C GLU A 161 -22.81 -7.65 4.17
N HIS A 162 -22.67 -8.14 2.94
CA HIS A 162 -23.81 -8.54 2.13
C HIS A 162 -24.64 -9.62 2.84
N ILE A 163 -23.98 -10.63 3.42
CA ILE A 163 -24.64 -11.70 4.17
C ILE A 163 -25.28 -11.15 5.46
N ARG A 164 -24.56 -10.33 6.23
CA ARG A 164 -25.04 -9.72 7.47
C ARG A 164 -26.29 -8.88 7.23
N ARG A 165 -26.26 -8.03 6.20
CA ARG A 165 -27.38 -7.16 5.82
C ARG A 165 -28.59 -7.95 5.37
N ASN A 166 -28.43 -8.99 4.55
CA ASN A 166 -29.56 -9.83 4.12
C ASN A 166 -30.24 -10.50 5.33
N LYS A 167 -29.47 -11.01 6.30
CA LYS A 167 -30.02 -11.53 7.55
C LYS A 167 -30.73 -10.45 8.38
N ALA A 168 -30.20 -9.23 8.44
CA ALA A 168 -30.87 -8.12 9.13
C ALA A 168 -32.25 -7.81 8.50
N ILE A 169 -32.40 -7.97 7.19
CA ILE A 169 -33.68 -7.82 6.48
C ILE A 169 -34.64 -8.96 6.85
N GLU A 170 -34.17 -10.20 6.82
CA GLU A 170 -34.96 -11.39 7.17
C GLU A 170 -35.45 -11.35 8.63
N GLU A 171 -34.64 -10.83 9.55
CA GLU A 171 -34.97 -10.68 10.97
C GLU A 171 -35.79 -9.41 11.27
N GLY A 172 -36.09 -8.58 10.26
CA GLY A 172 -36.87 -7.34 10.44
C GLY A 172 -36.13 -6.22 11.20
N LEU A 173 -34.80 -6.27 11.26
CA LEU A 173 -33.95 -5.34 12.01
C LEU A 173 -33.56 -4.07 11.23
N LEU A 174 -34.11 -3.86 10.03
CA LEU A 174 -33.81 -2.70 9.16
C LEU A 174 -33.92 -1.36 9.89
N ASN A 175 -34.97 -1.17 10.70
CA ASN A 175 -35.22 0.09 11.41
C ASN A 175 -34.60 0.15 12.80
N ASN A 176 -33.82 -0.86 13.19
CA ASN A 176 -33.15 -0.93 14.50
C ASN A 176 -31.64 -0.79 14.33
N PRO A 177 -31.07 0.42 14.52
CA PRO A 177 -29.62 0.65 14.38
C PRO A 177 -28.76 -0.16 15.37
N GLN A 178 -29.33 -0.56 16.51
CA GLN A 178 -28.67 -1.35 17.55
C GLN A 178 -29.08 -2.84 17.50
N GLY A 179 -29.81 -3.23 16.46
CA GLY A 179 -30.24 -4.61 16.26
C GLY A 179 -29.05 -5.52 16.03
N VAL A 180 -28.94 -6.57 16.85
CA VAL A 180 -27.92 -7.61 16.70
C VAL A 180 -28.47 -8.73 15.86
N VAL A 181 -27.87 -8.94 14.69
CA VAL A 181 -28.20 -10.02 13.76
C VAL A 181 -27.68 -11.34 14.33
N LYS A 182 -28.40 -12.47 14.11
CA LYS A 182 -27.93 -13.82 14.47
C LYS A 182 -26.83 -14.31 13.52
N MET A 183 -25.69 -13.64 13.60
CA MET A 183 -24.47 -13.92 12.86
C MET A 183 -23.27 -13.58 13.74
N SER A 184 -22.35 -14.53 13.89
CA SER A 184 -21.15 -14.32 14.70
C SER A 184 -20.23 -13.28 14.07
N ALA A 185 -19.73 -12.34 14.87
CA ALA A 185 -18.72 -11.35 14.48
C ALA A 185 -17.36 -11.98 14.12
N MET A 186 -17.13 -13.26 14.45
CA MET A 186 -15.90 -13.99 14.08
C MET A 186 -15.70 -14.09 12.56
N TRP A 187 -16.75 -13.92 11.76
CA TRP A 187 -16.68 -13.82 10.30
C TRP A 187 -15.83 -12.63 9.81
N LEU A 188 -15.58 -11.62 10.65
CA LEU A 188 -14.72 -10.49 10.34
C LEU A 188 -13.23 -10.79 10.56
N ILE A 189 -12.87 -11.86 11.27
CA ILE A 189 -11.47 -12.22 11.55
C ILE A 189 -10.66 -12.46 10.27
N PRO A 190 -11.14 -13.25 9.27
CA PRO A 190 -10.40 -13.47 8.03
C PRO A 190 -10.02 -12.17 7.31
N HIS A 191 -10.91 -11.17 7.32
CA HIS A 191 -10.62 -9.84 6.81
C HIS A 191 -9.44 -9.21 7.58
N HIS A 192 -9.52 -9.13 8.91
CA HIS A 192 -8.47 -8.50 9.74
C HIS A 192 -7.10 -9.19 9.59
N VAL A 193 -7.08 -10.52 9.49
CA VAL A 193 -5.85 -11.29 9.28
C VAL A 193 -5.24 -10.99 7.91
N LEU A 194 -6.03 -11.11 6.83
CA LEU A 194 -5.53 -10.82 5.48
C LEU A 194 -5.09 -9.36 5.35
N TYR A 195 -5.83 -8.46 5.98
CA TYR A 195 -5.54 -7.04 5.98
C TYR A 195 -4.23 -6.72 6.73
N GLY A 196 -4.00 -7.33 7.89
CA GLY A 196 -2.72 -7.21 8.61
C GLY A 196 -1.55 -7.79 7.84
N LEU A 197 -1.75 -8.93 7.15
CA LEU A 197 -0.73 -9.50 6.26
C LEU A 197 -0.43 -8.58 5.08
N ALA A 198 -1.45 -7.99 4.46
CA ALA A 198 -1.31 -7.04 3.36
C ALA A 198 -0.50 -5.82 3.78
N ASP A 199 -0.85 -5.22 4.93
CA ASP A 199 -0.17 -4.06 5.48
C ASP A 199 1.29 -4.38 5.82
N GLY A 200 1.54 -5.48 6.55
CA GLY A 200 2.89 -5.92 6.90
C GLY A 200 3.80 -6.21 5.69
N LEU A 201 3.26 -6.79 4.62
CA LEU A 201 4.00 -6.98 3.36
C LEU A 201 4.33 -5.65 2.69
N ASN A 202 3.39 -4.72 2.72
CA ASN A 202 3.46 -3.49 1.96
C ASN A 202 4.30 -2.41 2.65
N ILE A 203 4.11 -2.14 3.95
CA ILE A 203 4.86 -1.12 4.68
C ILE A 203 6.36 -1.42 4.70
N ILE A 204 6.74 -2.66 5.01
CA ILE A 204 8.14 -3.07 5.08
C ILE A 204 8.75 -3.02 3.67
N GLY A 205 8.00 -3.49 2.67
CA GLY A 205 8.44 -3.40 1.27
C GLY A 205 8.64 -1.95 0.80
N GLN A 206 7.73 -1.03 1.12
CA GLN A 206 7.86 0.38 0.75
C GLN A 206 9.11 1.02 1.38
N ILE A 207 9.29 0.85 2.69
CA ILE A 207 10.42 1.43 3.41
C ILE A 207 11.75 0.90 2.88
N GLU A 208 11.87 -0.41 2.67
CA GLU A 208 13.06 -1.04 2.11
C GLU A 208 13.35 -0.58 0.67
N PHE A 209 12.30 -0.41 -0.15
CA PHE A 209 12.42 0.12 -1.50
C PHE A 209 12.95 1.56 -1.50
N TYR A 210 12.44 2.41 -0.62
CA TYR A 210 12.87 3.80 -0.52
C TYR A 210 14.31 3.91 -0.02
N TYR A 211 14.71 3.10 0.96
CA TYR A 211 16.10 3.07 1.41
C TYR A 211 17.08 2.60 0.34
N HIS A 212 16.65 1.71 -0.56
CA HIS A 212 17.50 1.26 -1.65
C HIS A 212 17.64 2.29 -2.78
N GLU A 213 16.56 3.00 -3.12
CA GLU A 213 16.57 3.97 -4.23
C GLU A 213 17.08 5.35 -3.82
N PHE A 214 17.01 5.70 -2.53
CA PHE A 214 17.49 6.99 -2.04
C PHE A 214 18.95 6.92 -1.56
N PRO A 215 19.76 7.96 -1.83
CA PRO A 215 21.09 8.06 -1.26
C PRO A 215 21.04 8.15 0.27
N LYS A 216 22.15 7.81 0.94
CA LYS A 216 22.23 7.73 2.41
C LYS A 216 21.81 9.02 3.13
N SER A 217 21.99 10.17 2.49
CA SER A 217 21.57 11.50 2.96
C SER A 217 20.04 11.65 3.11
N MET A 218 19.25 10.85 2.40
CA MET A 218 17.78 10.96 2.32
C MET A 218 17.04 9.91 3.17
N THR A 219 17.70 9.29 4.14
CA THR A 219 17.12 8.24 5.00
C THR A 219 15.82 8.71 5.71
N SER A 220 15.76 9.96 6.18
CA SER A 220 14.53 10.51 6.79
C SER A 220 13.40 10.75 5.79
N ILE A 221 13.73 10.98 4.50
CA ILE A 221 12.77 11.23 3.44
C ILE A 221 11.99 9.96 3.11
N ALA A 222 12.60 8.78 3.24
CA ALA A 222 11.90 7.49 3.07
C ALA A 222 10.69 7.37 4.02
N SER A 223 10.90 7.61 5.31
CA SER A 223 9.81 7.60 6.31
C SER A 223 8.81 8.73 6.10
N ALA A 224 9.27 9.93 5.74
CA ALA A 224 8.39 11.08 5.49
C ALA A 224 7.48 10.81 4.28
N LEU A 225 8.02 10.19 3.22
CA LEU A 225 7.29 9.85 2.02
C LEU A 225 6.21 8.80 2.31
N TYR A 226 6.50 7.80 3.15
CA TYR A 226 5.47 6.85 3.63
C TYR A 226 4.33 7.57 4.38
N MET A 227 4.68 8.42 5.36
CA MET A 227 3.67 9.18 6.13
C MET A 227 2.84 10.12 5.24
N LEU A 228 3.50 10.77 4.27
CA LEU A 228 2.82 11.63 3.30
C LEU A 228 1.84 10.84 2.44
N GLY A 229 2.23 9.63 2.01
CA GLY A 229 1.36 8.72 1.26
C GLY A 229 0.15 8.28 2.07
N SER A 230 0.33 7.99 3.37
CA SER A 230 -0.77 7.72 4.29
C SER A 230 -1.71 8.92 4.43
N GLY A 231 -1.17 10.14 4.60
CA GLY A 231 -1.95 11.37 4.66
C GLY A 231 -2.82 11.57 3.41
N PHE A 232 -2.25 11.44 2.22
CA PHE A 232 -3.02 11.49 0.98
C PHE A 232 -4.08 10.38 0.90
N GLY A 233 -3.77 9.18 1.37
CA GLY A 233 -4.72 8.08 1.42
C GLY A 233 -5.96 8.41 2.27
N HIS A 234 -5.77 9.00 3.44
CA HIS A 234 -6.87 9.42 4.30
C HIS A 234 -7.70 10.56 3.69
N LEU A 235 -7.04 11.51 3.02
CA LEU A 235 -7.74 12.57 2.29
C LEU A 235 -8.57 12.01 1.14
N PHE A 236 -7.99 11.13 0.31
CA PHE A 236 -8.72 10.49 -0.78
C PHE A 236 -9.86 9.61 -0.26
N ALA A 237 -9.67 8.90 0.84
CA ALA A 237 -10.73 8.13 1.49
C ALA A 237 -11.92 9.02 1.89
N SER A 238 -11.65 10.18 2.49
CA SER A 238 -12.67 11.16 2.84
C SER A 238 -13.38 11.73 1.61
N VAL A 239 -12.64 12.05 0.54
CA VAL A 239 -13.22 12.53 -0.73
C VAL A 239 -14.08 11.46 -1.38
N ILE A 240 -13.61 10.21 -1.45
CA ILE A 240 -14.38 9.08 -1.99
C ILE A 240 -15.67 8.91 -1.20
N LEU A 241 -15.60 8.92 0.13
CA LEU A 241 -16.77 8.83 0.98
C LEU A 241 -17.76 9.98 0.73
N SER A 242 -17.28 11.22 0.64
CA SER A 242 -18.10 12.41 0.37
C SER A 242 -18.80 12.35 -1.00
N ILE A 243 -18.08 11.88 -2.03
CA ILE A 243 -18.65 11.69 -3.36
C ILE A 243 -19.73 10.60 -3.34
N VAL A 244 -19.46 9.47 -2.68
CA VAL A 244 -20.45 8.39 -2.54
C VAL A 244 -21.68 8.90 -1.79
N ASP A 245 -21.50 9.65 -0.70
CA ASP A 245 -22.62 10.21 0.05
C ASP A 245 -23.45 11.15 -0.83
N GLY A 246 -22.81 12.08 -1.54
CA GLY A 246 -23.51 13.02 -2.43
C GLY A 246 -24.22 12.35 -3.61
N LEU A 247 -23.66 11.30 -4.21
CA LEU A 247 -24.25 10.61 -5.36
C LEU A 247 -25.35 9.62 -4.98
N THR A 248 -25.28 9.06 -3.77
CA THR A 248 -26.20 7.98 -3.36
C THR A 248 -27.38 8.48 -2.54
N LYS A 249 -27.26 9.68 -1.97
CA LYS A 249 -28.34 10.39 -1.29
C LYS A 249 -29.28 11.03 -2.30
N GLY A 250 -30.30 10.28 -2.74
CA GLY A 250 -31.40 10.79 -3.57
C GLY A 250 -32.62 11.20 -2.73
N ASP A 251 -33.57 11.93 -3.33
CA ASP A 251 -34.81 12.43 -2.69
C ASP A 251 -35.53 11.36 -1.85
N GLY A 252 -35.23 11.32 -0.55
CA GLY A 252 -35.82 10.40 0.43
C GLY A 252 -35.13 9.04 0.63
N LYS A 253 -33.96 8.76 0.02
CA LYS A 253 -33.21 7.51 0.23
C LYS A 253 -31.94 7.73 1.06
N GLU A 254 -31.65 6.83 1.99
CA GLU A 254 -30.40 6.85 2.74
C GLU A 254 -29.19 6.54 1.83
N SER A 255 -28.06 7.18 2.15
CA SER A 255 -26.76 6.98 1.51
C SER A 255 -26.27 5.53 1.62
N TRP A 256 -25.34 5.12 0.76
CA TRP A 256 -24.69 3.81 0.92
C TRP A 256 -23.99 3.68 2.27
N VAL A 257 -23.45 4.78 2.81
CA VAL A 257 -22.84 4.82 4.14
C VAL A 257 -23.76 5.59 5.08
N ALA A 258 -24.87 4.95 5.44
CA ALA A 258 -25.84 5.52 6.36
C ALA A 258 -25.44 5.34 7.83
N THR A 259 -25.94 6.22 8.70
CA THR A 259 -25.78 6.09 10.16
C THR A 259 -26.34 4.77 10.68
N ASN A 260 -27.44 4.31 10.09
CA ASN A 260 -27.97 2.98 10.34
C ASN A 260 -27.37 1.98 9.34
N ILE A 261 -26.43 1.16 9.80
CA ILE A 261 -25.76 0.16 8.95
C ILE A 261 -26.74 -0.88 8.37
N ASN A 262 -27.89 -1.10 9.01
CA ASN A 262 -28.90 -2.04 8.50
C ASN A 262 -29.64 -1.48 7.27
N GLN A 263 -29.77 -0.16 7.15
CA GLN A 263 -30.36 0.50 5.97
C GLN A 263 -29.31 0.80 4.90
N GLY A 264 -28.10 1.16 5.33
CA GLY A 264 -26.96 1.42 4.47
C GLY A 264 -26.60 0.23 3.57
N HIS A 265 -25.84 0.52 2.52
CA HIS A 265 -25.30 -0.45 1.58
C HIS A 265 -23.76 -0.42 1.63
N TYR A 266 -23.23 -0.74 2.81
CA TYR A 266 -21.79 -0.80 3.06
C TYR A 266 -21.12 -1.84 2.15
N ASP A 267 -21.84 -2.90 1.78
CA ASP A 267 -21.42 -3.89 0.78
C ASP A 267 -21.07 -3.21 -0.56
N LYS A 268 -21.91 -2.32 -1.07
CA LYS A 268 -21.65 -1.57 -2.31
C LYS A 268 -20.44 -0.64 -2.20
N TYR A 269 -20.24 -0.03 -1.03
CA TYR A 269 -19.05 0.79 -0.78
C TYR A 269 -17.76 -0.05 -0.81
N TYR A 270 -17.77 -1.23 -0.18
CA TYR A 270 -16.64 -2.17 -0.26
C TYR A 270 -16.38 -2.66 -1.69
N TRP A 271 -17.43 -2.95 -2.46
CA TRP A 271 -17.29 -3.30 -3.88
C TRP A 271 -16.63 -2.18 -4.69
N LEU A 272 -17.02 -0.93 -4.47
CA LEU A 272 -16.39 0.22 -5.11
C LEU A 272 -14.90 0.30 -4.77
N LEU A 273 -14.54 0.19 -3.49
CA LEU A 273 -13.14 0.19 -3.06
C LEU A 273 -12.34 -0.98 -3.64
N GLY A 274 -12.96 -2.16 -3.75
CA GLY A 274 -12.39 -3.32 -4.40
C GLY A 274 -12.09 -3.08 -5.89
N ILE A 275 -13.04 -2.50 -6.63
CA ILE A 275 -12.86 -2.15 -8.04
C ILE A 275 -11.74 -1.12 -8.22
N MET A 276 -11.73 -0.06 -7.40
CA MET A 276 -10.67 0.94 -7.42
C MET A 276 -9.30 0.32 -7.13
N SER A 277 -9.23 -0.62 -6.19
CA SER A 277 -8.00 -1.35 -5.85
C SER A 277 -7.55 -2.27 -6.99
N CYS A 278 -8.47 -2.94 -7.69
CA CYS A 278 -8.15 -3.72 -8.90
C CYS A 278 -7.55 -2.84 -10.01
N ILE A 279 -8.11 -1.65 -10.24
CA ILE A 279 -7.56 -0.67 -11.19
C ILE A 279 -6.16 -0.22 -10.73
N ASN A 280 -5.99 0.02 -9.43
CA ASN A 280 -4.70 0.38 -8.85
C ASN A 280 -3.63 -0.71 -9.03
N ILE A 281 -3.98 -2.00 -8.94
CA ILE A 281 -3.04 -3.09 -9.25
C ILE A 281 -2.56 -3.03 -10.70
N LEU A 282 -3.45 -2.74 -11.65
CA LEU A 282 -3.04 -2.58 -13.05
C LEU A 282 -2.07 -1.41 -13.20
N TYR A 283 -2.35 -0.29 -12.52
CA TYR A 283 -1.46 0.86 -12.46
C TYR A 283 -0.10 0.50 -11.83
N PHE A 284 -0.08 -0.18 -10.68
CA PHE A 284 1.13 -0.65 -10.01
C PHE A 284 1.97 -1.54 -10.93
N VAL A 285 1.34 -2.49 -11.63
CA VAL A 285 2.04 -3.41 -12.55
C VAL A 285 2.66 -2.65 -13.73
N ILE A 286 1.96 -1.66 -14.30
CA ILE A 286 2.48 -0.81 -15.36
C ILE A 286 3.67 0.01 -14.86
N CYS A 287 3.54 0.68 -13.71
CA CYS A 287 4.62 1.46 -13.09
C CYS A 287 5.82 0.58 -12.72
N SER A 288 5.59 -0.60 -12.15
CA SER A 288 6.63 -1.55 -11.75
C SER A 288 7.44 -2.05 -12.95
N ARG A 289 6.75 -2.35 -14.07
CA ARG A 289 7.40 -2.69 -15.34
C ARG A 289 8.15 -1.51 -15.94
N ALA A 290 7.56 -0.32 -15.93
CA ALA A 290 8.19 0.89 -16.46
C ALA A 290 9.45 1.29 -15.68
N TYR A 291 9.49 1.03 -14.38
CA TYR A 291 10.67 1.26 -13.53
C TYR A 291 11.85 0.33 -13.87
N GLY A 292 11.59 -0.82 -14.49
CA GLY A 292 12.58 -1.82 -14.86
C GLY A 292 13.17 -2.65 -13.69
N PRO A 293 14.02 -3.65 -13.98
CA PRO A 293 14.54 -4.62 -13.01
C PRO A 293 15.59 -4.11 -12.00
N ARG A 294 15.72 -2.80 -11.76
CA ARG A 294 16.90 -2.22 -11.08
C ARG A 294 17.12 -2.58 -9.60
N ALA A 295 16.13 -3.14 -8.91
CA ALA A 295 16.26 -3.45 -7.47
C ALA A 295 17.12 -4.69 -7.15
N ASP A 296 17.35 -5.59 -8.11
CA ASP A 296 18.05 -6.87 -7.84
C ASP A 296 19.55 -6.86 -8.18
N LYS A 297 20.06 -5.88 -8.93
CA LYS A 297 21.48 -5.86 -9.33
C LYS A 297 22.42 -5.37 -8.23
N MET A 298 21.94 -4.51 -7.34
CA MET A 298 22.76 -3.89 -6.30
C MET A 298 22.91 -4.73 -5.03
N VAL A 299 21.93 -5.59 -4.67
CA VAL A 299 22.10 -6.53 -3.54
C VAL A 299 23.22 -7.52 -3.82
N VAL A 300 23.31 -8.01 -5.06
CA VAL A 300 24.40 -8.89 -5.48
C VAL A 300 25.74 -8.14 -5.51
N GLU A 301 25.79 -6.90 -6.01
CA GLU A 301 27.03 -6.11 -6.05
C GLU A 301 27.48 -5.57 -4.68
N ALA A 302 26.55 -5.27 -3.77
CA ALA A 302 26.87 -4.82 -2.41
C ALA A 302 27.38 -5.98 -1.55
N ASP A 303 26.79 -7.18 -1.67
CA ASP A 303 27.34 -8.38 -1.05
C ASP A 303 28.71 -8.73 -1.65
N HIS A 304 28.88 -8.65 -2.99
CA HIS A 304 30.16 -8.93 -3.63
C HIS A 304 31.28 -7.97 -3.19
N LYS A 305 30.98 -6.67 -3.09
CA LYS A 305 31.95 -5.67 -2.60
C LYS A 305 32.30 -5.86 -1.12
N THR A 306 31.34 -6.32 -0.31
CA THR A 306 31.58 -6.56 1.11
C THR A 306 32.41 -7.84 1.32
N SER A 307 32.17 -8.90 0.54
CA SER A 307 32.99 -10.11 0.52
C SER A 307 34.41 -9.87 -0.02
N ASP A 308 34.57 -9.13 -1.12
CA ASP A 308 35.91 -8.85 -1.69
C ASP A 308 36.76 -8.01 -0.72
N SER A 309 36.13 -7.08 0.02
CA SER A 309 36.84 -6.25 1.00
C SER A 309 37.24 -6.98 2.29
N SER A 310 36.58 -8.11 2.60
CA SER A 310 36.90 -8.94 3.77
C SER A 310 37.98 -9.98 3.45
N ASP A 311 38.00 -10.52 2.22
CA ASP A 311 39.08 -11.40 1.75
C ASP A 311 40.42 -10.65 1.55
N GLU A 312 40.41 -9.39 1.09
CA GLU A 312 41.64 -8.58 1.00
C GLU A 312 42.26 -8.23 2.36
N ARG A 313 41.46 -8.15 3.44
CA ARG A 313 41.96 -7.96 4.81
C ARG A 313 42.48 -9.24 5.45
N GLY A 314 41.91 -10.40 5.09
CA GLY A 314 42.39 -11.71 5.56
C GLY A 314 43.73 -12.13 4.96
N SER A 315 44.05 -11.65 3.75
CA SER A 315 45.30 -11.97 3.03
C SER A 315 46.51 -11.09 3.41
N ARG A 316 46.30 -10.05 4.23
CA ARG A 316 47.36 -9.09 4.64
C ARG A 316 47.89 -9.25 6.07
N ASN A 317 47.49 -10.31 6.79
CA ASN A 317 47.98 -10.63 8.13
C ASN A 317 48.76 -11.95 8.16
#